data_AF-A0A6J6Z4E7-F1
#
_entry.id   AF-A0A6J6Z4E7-F1
#
_cell.length_a   1.000
_cell.length_b   1.000
_cell.length_c   1.000
_cell.angle_alpha   90.00
_cell.angle_beta   90.00
_cell.angle_gamma   90.00
#
_symmetry.space_group_name_H-M   'P 1'
#
loop_
_entity.id
_entity.type
_entity.pdbx_description
1 polymer ?
#
loop_
_entity_poly.entity_id
_entity_poly.type
_entity_poly.pdbx_seq_one_letter_code
_entity_poly.pdbx_strand_id
1 'polypeptide(L)' 'MGVEVAEFAAAELTPNARAEFVDGVGHFMHLEKPDEVNDIILSFLAE' A
#
# COMPACT_ATOMS: atom_id res chain seq x y z
N MET A 1 4.53 -10.15 -9.29
CA MET A 1 5.64 -9.79 -8.38
C MET A 1 5.21 -10.21 -6.99
N GLY A 2 6.11 -10.83 -6.21
CA GLY A 2 5.80 -11.30 -4.84
C GLY A 2 5.96 -10.19 -3.80
N VAL A 3 5.69 -10.54 -2.53
CA VAL A 3 5.79 -9.62 -1.38
C VAL A 3 7.21 -9.07 -1.21
N GLU A 4 8.21 -9.84 -1.60
CA GLU A 4 9.63 -9.50 -1.47
C GLU A 4 9.99 -8.25 -2.32
N VAL A 5 9.31 -8.06 -3.45
CA VAL A 5 9.51 -6.88 -4.30
C VAL A 5 8.88 -5.65 -3.67
N ALA A 6 7.74 -5.80 -2.99
CA ALA A 6 7.09 -4.71 -2.28
C ALA A 6 7.89 -4.27 -1.05
N GLU A 7 8.47 -5.23 -0.31
CA GLU A 7 9.37 -4.95 0.81
C GLU A 7 10.64 -4.21 0.37
N PHE A 8 11.26 -4.65 -0.74
CA PHE A 8 12.41 -3.94 -1.31
C PHE A 8 12.04 -2.49 -1.70
N ALA A 9 10.91 -2.29 -2.39
CA ALA A 9 10.46 -0.96 -2.78
C ALA A 9 10.17 -0.06 -1.57
N ALA A 10 9.62 -0.61 -0.49
CA ALA A 10 9.37 0.11 0.75
C ALA A 10 10.68 0.58 1.43
N ALA A 11 11.75 -0.22 1.35
CA ALA A 11 13.05 0.12 1.91
C ALA A 11 13.74 1.31 1.21
N GLU A 12 13.39 1.59 -0.03
CA GLU A 12 14.00 2.64 -0.87
C GLU A 12 13.23 3.98 -0.82
N LEU A 13 12.24 4.11 0.07
CA LEU A 13 11.41 5.32 0.16
C LEU A 13 12.17 6.54 0.71
N THR A 14 11.82 7.71 0.18
CA THR A 14 12.27 9.00 0.72
C THR A 14 11.52 9.35 2.01
N PRO A 15 12.04 10.27 2.86
CA PRO A 15 11.42 10.60 4.15
C PRO A 15 9.98 11.16 4.09
N ASN A 16 9.53 11.58 2.91
CA ASN A 16 8.20 12.14 2.66
C ASN A 16 7.26 11.14 1.93
N ALA A 17 7.62 9.86 1.87
CA ALA A 17 6.81 8.80 1.30
C ALA A 17 6.58 7.70 2.35
N ARG A 18 5.52 6.91 2.18
CA ARG A 18 5.22 5.74 3.00
C ARG A 18 4.75 4.56 2.15
N ALA A 19 4.98 3.35 2.65
CA ALA A 19 4.46 2.11 2.09
C ALA A 19 3.46 1.50 3.08
N GLU A 20 2.34 1.02 2.56
CA GLU A 20 1.29 0.32 3.33
C GLU A 20 1.07 -1.04 2.66
N PHE A 21 0.96 -2.09 3.47
CA PHE A 21 0.77 -3.46 2.99
C PHE A 21 -0.66 -3.91 3.33
N VAL A 22 -1.38 -4.39 2.32
CA VAL A 22 -2.73 -4.94 2.48
C VAL A 22 -2.62 -6.46 2.46
N ASP A 23 -2.98 -7.10 3.56
CA ASP A 23 -2.90 -8.56 3.68
C ASP A 23 -4.07 -9.27 3.01
N GLY A 24 -3.80 -10.47 2.49
CA GLY A 24 -4.83 -11.39 1.98
C GLY A 24 -5.43 -10.99 0.63
N VAL A 25 -4.73 -10.19 -0.17
CA VAL A 25 -5.16 -9.73 -1.50
C VAL A 25 -4.11 -10.06 -2.57
N GLY A 26 -4.57 -10.16 -3.81
CA GLY A 26 -3.71 -10.34 -4.98
C GLY A 26 -3.25 -9.02 -5.60
N HIS A 27 -3.00 -9.06 -6.91
CA HIS A 27 -2.46 -7.92 -7.65
C HIS A 27 -3.42 -6.72 -7.70
N PHE A 28 -4.73 -6.96 -7.56
CA PHE A 28 -5.76 -5.94 -7.67
C PHE A 28 -6.40 -5.64 -6.31
N MET A 29 -5.57 -5.34 -5.31
CA MET A 29 -6.00 -5.06 -3.93
C MET A 29 -7.13 -4.01 -3.82
N HIS A 30 -7.12 -3.00 -4.69
CA HIS A 30 -8.15 -1.95 -4.73
C HIS A 30 -9.53 -2.45 -5.19
N LEU A 31 -9.60 -3.60 -5.86
CA LEU A 31 -10.87 -4.27 -6.21
C LEU A 31 -11.28 -5.30 -5.15
N GLU A 32 -10.30 -5.96 -4.52
CA GLU A 32 -10.55 -7.03 -3.55
C GLU A 32 -10.92 -6.48 -2.16
N LYS A 33 -10.28 -5.38 -1.75
CA LYS A 33 -10.54 -4.68 -0.49
C LYS A 33 -10.62 -3.16 -0.71
N PRO A 34 -11.65 -2.68 -1.42
CA PRO A 34 -11.77 -1.28 -1.78
C PRO A 34 -11.83 -0.35 -0.56
N ASP A 35 -12.51 -0.76 0.51
CA ASP A 35 -12.66 0.08 1.71
C ASP A 35 -11.31 0.30 2.42
N GLU A 36 -10.55 -0.77 2.66
CA GLU A 36 -9.22 -0.69 3.30
C GLU A 36 -8.24 0.17 2.48
N VAL A 37 -8.21 -0.02 1.15
CA VAL A 37 -7.35 0.75 0.26
C VAL A 37 -7.76 2.22 0.21
N ASN A 38 -9.06 2.52 0.15
CA ASN A 38 -9.56 3.88 0.11
C ASN A 38 -9.30 4.61 1.43
N ASP A 39 -9.44 3.94 2.58
CA ASP A 39 -9.14 4.52 3.88
C ASP A 39 -7.66 4.93 4.00
N ILE A 40 -6.75 4.10 3.50
CA ILE A 40 -5.31 4.42 3.43
C ILE A 40 -5.07 5.69 2.61
N ILE A 41 -5.68 5.78 1.42
CA ILE A 41 -5.54 6.94 0.52
C ILE A 41 -6.13 8.19 1.15
N LEU A 42 -7.34 8.11 1.73
CA LEU A 42 -8.01 9.25 2.33
C LEU A 42 -7.27 9.75 3.58
N SER A 43 -6.69 8.85 4.40
CA SER A 43 -5.87 9.27 5.54
C SER A 43 -4.62 10.03 5.08
N PHE A 44 -3.96 9.56 4.02
CA PHE A 44 -2.79 10.26 3.46
C PHE A 44 -3.14 11.67 2.97
N LEU A 45 -4.30 11.84 2.32
CA LEU A 45 -4.75 13.13 1.81
C LEU A 45 -5.23 14.11 2.90
N ALA A 46 -5.51 13.61 4.10
CA ALA A 46 -5.98 14.41 5.23
C ALA A 46 -4.85 14.95 6.11
N GLU A 47 -3.59 14.55 5.85
CA GLU A 47 -2.37 15.06 6.50
C GLU A 47 -1.94 16.43 5.97
#